data_AF-N1ZHZ1-F1
#
_entry.id   AF-N1ZHZ1-F1
#
_cell.length_a   1.000
_cell.length_b   1.000
_cell.length_c   1.000
_cell.angle_alpha   90.00
_cell.angle_beta   90.00
_cell.angle_gamma   90.00
#
_symmetry.space_group_name_H-M   'P 1'
#
loop_
_entity.id
_entity.type
_entity.pdbx_description
1 polymer ?
#
loop_
_entity_poly.entity_id
_entity_poly.type
_entity_poly.pdbx_seq_one_letter_code
_entity_poly.pdbx_strand_id
1 'polypeptide(L)'
;MKELNPFQKKFMESLANIQNCCVQKALCQKQQRLEAVLYDVTADVIIAILENIDGYGDMEKFDVICCDTKQTLKQNPYIELHDVVCEYIKGV
;
A
#
# COMPACT_ATOMS: atom_id res chain seq x y z
N MET A 1 -21.05 -12.45 -5.20
CA MET A 1 -20.26 -11.27 -4.81
C MET A 1 -21.09 -10.04 -5.05
N LYS A 2 -20.94 -8.98 -4.25
CA LYS A 2 -21.53 -7.67 -4.59
C LYS A 2 -20.93 -7.20 -5.91
N GLU A 3 -21.75 -6.63 -6.78
CA GLU A 3 -21.29 -6.01 -8.02
C GLU A 3 -20.47 -4.76 -7.66
N LEU A 4 -19.20 -4.75 -8.02
CA LEU A 4 -18.30 -3.61 -7.82
C LEU A 4 -18.46 -2.66 -9.00
N ASN A 5 -18.52 -1.36 -8.73
CA ASN A 5 -18.40 -0.39 -9.82
C ASN A 5 -16.98 -0.44 -10.44
N PRO A 6 -16.77 0.11 -11.65
CA PRO A 6 -15.48 0.03 -12.34
C PRO A 6 -14.30 0.55 -11.51
N PHE A 7 -14.51 1.63 -10.74
CA PHE A 7 -13.49 2.22 -9.89
C PHE A 7 -13.12 1.31 -8.71
N GLN A 8 -14.12 0.76 -8.02
CA GLN A 8 -13.92 -0.21 -6.94
C GLN A 8 -13.20 -1.46 -7.44
N LYS A 9 -13.59 -1.96 -8.62
CA LYS A 9 -12.94 -3.11 -9.26
C LYS A 9 -11.46 -2.81 -9.57
N LYS A 10 -11.17 -1.67 -10.22
CA LYS A 10 -9.80 -1.22 -10.53
C LYS A 10 -8.94 -1.15 -9.28
N PHE A 11 -9.47 -0.59 -8.19
CA PHE A 11 -8.76 -0.52 -6.90
C PHE A 11 -8.47 -1.93 -6.34
N MET A 12 -9.45 -2.84 -6.32
CA MET A 12 -9.26 -4.21 -5.82
C MET A 12 -8.27 -5.02 -6.68
N GLU A 13 -8.31 -4.85 -8.00
CA GLU A 13 -7.33 -5.45 -8.93
C GLU A 13 -5.92 -4.91 -8.70
N SER A 14 -5.78 -3.62 -8.40
CA SER A 14 -4.50 -3.01 -8.04
C SER A 14 -3.91 -3.63 -6.77
N LEU A 15 -4.72 -3.87 -5.74
CA LEU A 15 -4.26 -4.55 -4.51
C LEU A 15 -3.78 -5.98 -4.78
N ALA A 16 -4.51 -6.73 -5.63
CA ALA A 16 -4.11 -8.08 -6.02
C ALA A 16 -2.78 -8.07 -6.79
N ASN A 17 -2.59 -7.11 -7.68
CA ASN A 17 -1.34 -6.91 -8.42
C ASN A 17 -0.17 -6.57 -7.49
N ILE A 18 -0.37 -5.67 -6.52
CA ILE A 18 0.63 -5.34 -5.49
C ILE A 18 1.07 -6.60 -4.77
N GLN A 19 0.13 -7.36 -4.20
CA GLN A 19 0.44 -8.58 -3.45
C GLN A 19 1.25 -9.55 -4.30
N ASN A 20 0.81 -9.81 -5.54
CA ASN A 20 1.52 -10.73 -6.42
C ASN A 20 2.95 -10.24 -6.72
N CYS A 21 3.12 -8.97 -7.08
CA CYS A 21 4.43 -8.38 -7.34
C CYS A 21 5.37 -8.49 -6.14
N CYS A 22 4.90 -8.16 -4.93
CA CYS A 22 5.70 -8.25 -3.70
C CYS A 22 6.09 -9.71 -3.38
N VAL A 23 5.17 -10.67 -3.54
CA VAL A 23 5.47 -12.09 -3.34
C VAL A 23 6.52 -12.58 -4.35
N GLN A 24 6.38 -12.23 -5.64
CA GLN A 24 7.37 -12.62 -6.65
C GLN A 24 8.75 -12.01 -6.35
N LYS A 25 8.80 -10.74 -5.92
CA LYS A 25 10.05 -10.10 -5.47
C LYS A 25 10.68 -10.87 -4.31
N ALA A 26 9.91 -11.20 -3.29
CA ALA A 26 10.38 -11.94 -2.12
C ALA A 26 10.90 -13.34 -2.49
N LEU A 27 10.22 -14.05 -3.41
CA LEU A 27 10.67 -15.36 -3.91
C LEU A 27 12.01 -15.30 -4.65
N CYS A 28 12.37 -14.16 -5.24
CA CYS A 28 13.67 -13.96 -5.89
C CYS A 28 14.80 -13.64 -4.90
N GLN A 29 14.51 -13.29 -3.65
CA GLN A 29 15.52 -12.94 -2.67
C GLN A 29 16.21 -14.20 -2.10
N LYS A 30 17.53 -14.13 -1.93
CA LYS A 30 18.33 -15.16 -1.25
C LYS A 30 18.48 -14.84 0.24
N GLN A 31 17.38 -14.55 0.92
CA GLN A 31 17.35 -14.28 2.37
C GLN A 31 17.37 -15.61 3.15
N GLN A 32 18.14 -15.68 4.23
CA GLN A 32 18.30 -16.94 4.99
C GLN A 32 17.26 -17.16 6.08
N ARG A 33 16.53 -16.11 6.51
CA ARG A 33 15.56 -16.18 7.62
C ARG A 33 14.16 -15.85 7.12
N LEU A 34 13.25 -16.80 7.30
CA LEU A 34 11.84 -16.65 6.93
C LEU A 34 11.20 -15.43 7.58
N GLU A 35 11.50 -15.15 8.84
CA GLU A 35 10.96 -13.98 9.56
C GLU A 35 11.34 -12.66 8.87
N ALA A 36 12.58 -12.52 8.39
CA ALA A 36 13.00 -11.33 7.67
C ALA A 36 12.23 -11.18 6.35
N VAL A 37 12.09 -12.27 5.59
CA VAL A 37 11.30 -12.27 4.34
C VAL A 37 9.84 -11.88 4.59
N LEU A 38 9.25 -12.34 5.70
CA LEU A 38 7.87 -12.00 6.06
C LEU A 38 7.73 -10.52 6.41
N TYR A 39 8.68 -9.94 7.15
CA TYR A 39 8.65 -8.50 7.41
C TYR A 39 8.86 -7.70 6.13
N ASP A 40 9.88 -8.01 5.34
CA ASP A 40 10.21 -7.32 4.08
C ASP A 40 9.02 -7.35 3.11
N VAL A 41 8.41 -8.52 2.85
CA VAL A 41 7.27 -8.62 1.92
C VAL A 41 6.03 -7.89 2.41
N THR A 42 5.77 -7.90 3.73
CA THR A 42 4.62 -7.16 4.28
C THR A 42 4.86 -5.65 4.26
N ALA A 43 6.10 -5.20 4.47
CA ALA A 43 6.48 -3.81 4.35
C ALA A 43 6.31 -3.31 2.92
N ASP A 44 6.83 -4.05 1.94
CA ASP A 44 6.67 -3.75 0.51
C ASP A 44 5.19 -3.63 0.12
N VAL A 45 4.32 -4.53 0.61
CA VAL A 45 2.87 -4.46 0.33
C VAL A 45 2.25 -3.22 0.96
N ILE A 46 2.58 -2.90 2.21
CA ILE A 46 2.06 -1.70 2.89
C ILE A 46 2.49 -0.44 2.13
N ILE A 47 3.78 -0.32 1.82
CA ILE A 47 4.35 0.83 1.10
C ILE A 47 3.67 0.98 -0.27
N ALA A 48 3.57 -0.09 -1.06
CA ALA A 48 2.97 -0.03 -2.39
C ALA A 48 1.47 0.35 -2.37
N ILE A 49 0.73 -0.05 -1.32
CA ILE A 49 -0.67 0.39 -1.14
C ILE A 49 -0.72 1.90 -0.85
N LEU A 50 0.19 2.40 -0.02
CA LEU A 50 0.26 3.82 0.31
C LEU A 50 0.74 4.67 -0.87
N GLU A 51 1.69 4.19 -1.66
CA GLU A 51 2.11 4.80 -2.94
C GLU A 51 0.91 4.98 -3.88
N ASN A 52 0.08 3.94 -4.03
CA ASN A 52 -1.16 4.02 -4.81
C ASN A 52 -2.10 5.09 -4.27
N ILE A 53 -2.28 5.18 -2.94
CA ILE A 53 -3.12 6.22 -2.32
C ILE A 53 -2.52 7.60 -2.57
N ASP A 54 -1.20 7.72 -2.49
CA ASP A 54 -0.47 8.96 -2.73
C ASP A 54 -0.53 9.43 -4.19
N GLY A 55 -0.92 8.53 -5.10
CA GLY A 55 -1.12 8.79 -6.53
C GLY A 55 0.06 8.38 -7.39
N TYR A 56 0.92 7.47 -6.90
CA TYR A 56 1.98 6.86 -7.69
C TYR A 56 1.42 5.66 -8.49
N GLY A 57 1.86 5.50 -9.74
CA GLY A 57 1.39 4.45 -10.65
C GLY A 57 0.24 4.90 -11.58
N ASP A 58 -0.56 3.94 -12.06
CA ASP A 58 -1.63 4.16 -13.06
C ASP A 58 -3.02 4.49 -12.43
N MET A 59 -3.04 4.79 -11.14
CA MET A 59 -4.25 5.11 -10.39
C MET A 59 -4.40 6.61 -10.18
N GLU A 60 -5.64 7.07 -10.04
CA GLU A 60 -5.92 8.43 -9.56
C GLU A 60 -5.38 8.62 -8.14
N LYS A 61 -5.03 9.86 -7.76
CA LYS A 61 -4.65 10.18 -6.37
C LYS A 61 -5.86 10.04 -5.45
N PHE A 62 -5.68 9.30 -4.35
CA PHE A 62 -6.71 9.09 -3.34
C PHE A 62 -6.45 9.95 -2.12
N ASP A 63 -7.49 10.07 -1.30
CA ASP A 63 -7.37 10.60 0.05
C ASP A 63 -8.14 9.70 1.01
N VAL A 64 -7.66 9.62 2.25
CA VAL A 64 -8.30 8.87 3.33
C VAL A 64 -8.98 9.88 4.23
N ILE A 65 -10.31 9.83 4.30
CA ILE A 65 -11.10 10.77 5.08
C ILE A 65 -11.73 10.03 6.25
N CYS A 66 -11.50 10.52 7.47
CA CYS A 66 -12.25 10.08 8.63
C CYS A 66 -13.69 10.59 8.51
N CYS A 67 -14.65 9.69 8.31
CA CYS A 67 -16.05 10.07 8.12
C CYS A 67 -16.68 10.78 9.33
N ASP A 68 -16.16 10.53 10.54
CA ASP A 68 -16.70 11.12 11.78
C ASP A 68 -16.20 12.55 11.98
N THR A 69 -14.90 12.78 11.82
CA THR A 69 -14.28 14.10 12.03
C THR A 69 -14.22 14.95 10.76
N LYS A 70 -14.49 14.35 9.59
CA LYS A 70 -14.29 14.93 8.25
C LYS A 70 -12.85 15.35 7.96
N GLN A 71 -11.90 14.93 8.78
CA GLN A 71 -10.49 15.20 8.54
C GLN A 71 -9.95 14.28 7.45
N THR A 72 -9.20 14.87 6.54
CA THR A 72 -8.35 14.17 5.58
C THR A 72 -7.05 13.79 6.29
N LEU A 73 -6.62 12.55 6.09
CA LEU A 73 -5.40 12.00 6.67
C LEU A 73 -4.15 12.72 6.13
N LYS A 74 -4.22 13.21 4.90
CA LYS A 74 -3.09 13.75 4.15
C LYS A 74 -2.94 15.26 4.20
N GLN A 75 -3.77 15.99 4.94
CA GLN A 75 -3.67 17.46 5.02
C GLN A 75 -3.56 17.96 6.45
N ASN A 76 -2.88 19.10 6.62
CA ASN A 76 -2.67 19.80 7.90
C ASN A 76 -2.01 18.96 9.01
N PRO A 77 -0.73 18.55 8.86
CA PRO A 77 0.19 18.87 7.76
C PRO A 77 0.02 17.95 6.54
N TYR A 78 0.57 18.37 5.40
CA TYR A 78 0.67 17.48 4.25
C TYR A 78 1.70 16.37 4.50
N ILE A 79 1.33 15.13 4.20
CA ILE A 79 2.23 13.97 4.27
C ILE A 79 2.10 13.12 3.00
N GLU A 80 3.20 12.49 2.60
CA GLU A 80 3.18 11.32 1.73
C GLU A 80 3.17 10.08 2.62
N LEU A 81 2.14 9.25 2.49
CA LEU A 81 1.90 8.12 3.38
C LEU A 81 3.00 7.08 3.25
N HIS A 82 3.48 6.81 2.03
CA HIS A 82 4.54 5.83 1.77
C HIS A 82 5.89 6.24 2.39
N ASP A 83 6.19 7.53 2.51
CA ASP A 83 7.39 8.02 3.18
C ASP A 83 7.26 7.89 4.71
N VAL A 84 6.15 8.38 5.27
CA VAL A 84 5.95 8.44 6.73
C VAL A 84 5.85 7.05 7.34
N VAL A 85 5.22 6.07 6.67
CA VAL A 85 5.03 4.72 7.22
C VAL A 85 6.35 4.02 7.54
N CYS A 86 7.43 4.37 6.83
CA CYS A 86 8.75 3.77 6.99
C CYS A 86 9.32 3.98 8.41
N GLU A 87 8.87 5.01 9.13
CA GLU A 87 9.27 5.25 10.52
C GLU A 87 8.55 4.34 11.53
N TYR A 88 7.50 3.64 11.12
CA TYR A 88 6.59 2.89 12.01
C TYR A 88 6.60 1.37 11.78
N ILE A 89 7.05 0.91 10.62
CA ILE A 89 7.07 -0.52 10.27
C ILE A 89 8.50 -1.08 10.26
N LYS A 90 8.62 -2.41 10.26
CA LYS A 90 9.89 -3.13 10.09
C LYS A 90 10.01 -3.63 8.65
N GLY A 91 11.22 -3.99 8.23
CA GLY A 91 11.47 -4.54 6.89
C GLY A 91 11.61 -3.46 5.82
N VAL A 92 12.01 -2.25 6.22
CA VAL A 92 12.30 -1.08 5.38
C VAL A 92 13.74 -0.68 5.56
#